data_AF-A0A484SDS0-F1
#
_entry.id   AF-A0A484SDS0-F1
#
_cell.length_a   1.000
_cell.length_b   1.000
_cell.length_c   1.000
_cell.angle_alpha   90.00
_cell.angle_beta   90.00
_cell.angle_gamma   90.00
#
_symmetry.space_group_name_H-M   'P 1'
#
loop_
_entity.id
_entity.type
_entity.pdbx_description
1 polymer ?
#
loop_
_entity_poly.entity_id
_entity_poly.type
_entity_poly.pdbx_seq_one_letter_code
_entity_poly.pdbx_strand_id
1 'polypeptide(L)'
;MMAVLAAAGPRALRIWRAWLAVLILVAASLGLGSPAVGAPADAGSPSPAVVAPSASRVEVPALRQRVTDQTSTLPASARDALDRKLAALERDKGAQLAVLIIDSTGDDTIEQYATRAFDAWRLGRGNVDDGILLLVAKSDRALRIEVGYGLEGAVPDVLAARIIREQITPRFQQGDYAGGIQAGVDALDSLVRGEPLPPPVARSAGFTGVLGSLLGHLPFEVLAILGLFILALPPWVAACAGAALGYALMGSWILGLLGAGIGFLASLAFADARKREASSSRISRGGWSGSSGGSGRSGGGWTALAGHWIRWGQLGRVALARLADAIRASEVGHTGELLVVLETALPSRHIDSHERALEVFGRWRVWDTPGRSGVLLYVALGDHRIELIADRGVPVADAHWQTLCDALQSALRAGRYLPGLLAAIAHIEDTLRAALPGEAPGTPNRLSDSPLLI
;
A
#
# COMPACT_ATOMS: atom_id res chain seq x y z
N MET A 1 -20.10 25.47 30.68
CA MET A 1 -19.81 24.02 30.66
C MET A 1 -19.90 23.38 32.04
N MET A 2 -19.06 23.77 33.02
CA MET A 2 -19.00 23.09 34.35
C MET A 2 -20.32 22.98 35.13
N ALA A 3 -21.25 23.93 35.00
CA ALA A 3 -22.51 23.93 35.77
C ALA A 3 -23.49 22.78 35.44
N VAL A 4 -23.30 22.04 34.33
CA VAL A 4 -24.25 20.99 33.88
C VAL A 4 -23.93 19.62 34.47
N LEU A 5 -22.70 19.38 34.95
CA LEU A 5 -22.24 18.07 35.40
C LEU A 5 -22.73 17.67 36.81
N ALA A 6 -23.23 18.61 37.60
CA ALA A 6 -23.61 18.37 39.01
C ALA A 6 -24.94 17.63 39.22
N ALA A 7 -25.80 17.54 38.20
CA ALA A 7 -27.16 16.98 38.33
C ALA A 7 -27.30 15.49 37.92
N ALA A 8 -26.21 14.85 37.48
CA ALA A 8 -26.25 13.49 36.95
C ALA A 8 -26.28 12.43 38.06
N GLY A 9 -27.46 11.91 38.40
CA GLY A 9 -27.61 10.81 39.37
C GLY A 9 -26.86 9.53 38.96
N PRO A 10 -26.56 8.61 39.89
CA PRO A 10 -25.62 7.50 39.67
C PRO A 10 -26.01 6.50 38.56
N ARG A 11 -27.28 6.46 38.14
CA ARG A 11 -27.72 5.70 36.95
C ARG A 11 -27.27 6.36 35.64
N ALA A 12 -27.30 7.69 35.56
CA ALA A 12 -26.81 8.44 34.41
C ALA A 12 -25.29 8.28 34.24
N LEU A 13 -24.51 8.34 35.34
CA LEU A 13 -23.06 8.04 35.29
C LEU A 13 -22.75 6.63 34.80
N ARG A 14 -23.57 5.61 35.15
CA ARG A 14 -23.38 4.24 34.64
C ARG A 14 -23.63 4.14 33.14
N ILE A 15 -24.68 4.79 32.63
CA ILE A 15 -24.98 4.85 31.19
C ILE A 15 -23.86 5.62 30.46
N TRP A 16 -23.45 6.78 30.98
CA TRP A 16 -22.38 7.60 30.39
C TRP A 16 -21.04 6.86 30.35
N ARG A 17 -20.66 6.12 31.41
CA ARG A 17 -19.44 5.29 31.43
C ARG A 17 -19.51 4.09 30.48
N ALA A 18 -20.69 3.49 30.26
CA ALA A 18 -20.87 2.44 29.25
C ALA A 18 -20.69 3.00 27.82
N TRP A 19 -21.29 4.16 27.52
CA TRP A 19 -21.08 4.83 26.23
C TRP A 19 -19.62 5.29 26.04
N LEU A 20 -18.95 5.79 27.08
CA LEU A 20 -17.54 6.15 27.03
C LEU A 20 -16.66 4.93 26.71
N ALA A 21 -16.96 3.76 27.28
CA ALA A 21 -16.24 2.52 27.00
C ALA A 21 -16.43 2.06 25.55
N VAL A 22 -17.65 2.15 25.00
CA VAL A 22 -17.91 1.86 23.57
C VAL A 22 -17.17 2.84 22.66
N LEU A 23 -17.16 4.13 23.00
CA LEU A 23 -16.50 5.18 22.21
C LEU A 23 -14.96 5.02 22.24
N ILE A 24 -14.39 4.59 23.37
CA ILE A 24 -12.97 4.18 23.48
C ILE A 24 -12.69 2.93 22.64
N LEU A 25 -13.59 1.94 22.61
CA LEU A 25 -13.42 0.74 21.79
C LEU A 25 -13.40 1.07 20.29
N VAL A 26 -14.31 1.96 19.84
CA VAL A 26 -14.36 2.45 18.46
C VAL A 26 -13.13 3.29 18.10
N ALA A 27 -12.62 4.10 19.04
CA ALA A 27 -11.37 4.84 18.85
C ALA A 27 -10.14 3.90 18.77
N ALA A 28 -10.11 2.81 19.55
CA ALA A 28 -9.05 1.81 19.49
C ALA A 28 -9.02 1.07 18.14
N SER A 29 -10.18 0.77 17.54
CA SER A 29 -10.26 0.25 16.16
C SER A 29 -9.86 1.27 15.07
N LEU A 30 -9.56 2.52 15.43
CA LEU A 30 -9.08 3.57 14.53
C LEU A 30 -7.62 3.96 14.78
N GLY A 31 -6.86 3.14 15.52
CA GLY A 31 -5.39 3.19 15.55
C GLY A 31 -4.73 4.34 16.31
N LEU A 32 -5.48 5.12 17.09
CA LEU A 32 -4.93 6.18 17.93
C LEU A 32 -4.52 5.62 19.31
N GLY A 33 -3.22 5.69 19.61
CA GLY A 33 -2.61 5.03 20.77
C GLY A 33 -2.99 5.61 22.13
N SER A 34 -3.00 4.74 23.14
CA SER A 34 -3.23 5.12 24.55
C SER A 34 -1.92 5.43 25.29
N PRO A 35 -1.89 6.41 26.20
CA PRO A 35 -0.72 6.72 27.02
C PRO A 35 -0.49 5.68 28.13
N ALA A 36 0.76 5.56 28.58
CA ALA A 36 1.16 4.60 29.59
C ALA A 36 0.62 4.93 31.01
N VAL A 37 0.27 3.88 31.75
CA VAL A 37 0.10 3.88 33.21
C VAL A 37 1.31 3.14 33.80
N GLY A 38 1.94 3.69 34.83
CA GLY A 38 3.21 3.16 35.38
C GLY A 38 3.11 2.59 36.79
N ALA A 39 4.26 2.10 37.27
CA ALA A 39 4.53 1.52 38.60
C ALA A 39 3.89 0.14 38.88
N PRO A 40 4.45 -0.67 39.81
CA PRO A 40 5.60 -0.42 40.68
C PRO A 40 6.91 -1.07 40.20
N ALA A 41 8.00 -0.76 40.92
CA ALA A 41 9.26 -1.50 40.84
C ALA A 41 9.26 -2.66 41.85
N ASP A 42 10.02 -3.72 41.58
CA ASP A 42 10.68 -4.49 42.63
C ASP A 42 11.92 -5.25 42.13
N ALA A 43 12.70 -5.79 43.06
CA ALA A 43 14.11 -6.20 42.89
C ALA A 43 14.43 -7.26 41.80
N GLY A 44 15.59 -7.09 41.13
CA GLY A 44 16.18 -8.10 40.24
C GLY A 44 17.39 -7.60 39.43
N SER A 45 18.58 -7.54 40.04
CA SER A 45 19.80 -7.02 39.39
C SER A 45 20.32 -7.92 38.26
N PRO A 46 20.44 -7.43 37.01
CA PRO A 46 21.15 -8.15 35.95
C PRO A 46 22.63 -7.81 35.92
N SER A 47 23.48 -8.80 35.63
CA SER A 47 24.89 -8.59 35.26
C SER A 47 25.00 -7.71 33.99
N PRO A 48 26.12 -6.96 33.80
CA PRO A 48 26.22 -6.00 32.71
C PRO A 48 26.21 -6.67 31.33
N ALA A 49 25.08 -6.60 30.64
CA ALA A 49 25.01 -6.87 29.21
C ALA A 49 25.78 -5.80 28.46
N VAL A 50 26.69 -6.20 27.57
CA VAL A 50 27.44 -5.27 26.72
C VAL A 50 26.46 -4.63 25.74
N VAL A 51 26.19 -3.33 25.94
CA VAL A 51 25.35 -2.54 25.03
C VAL A 51 26.16 -2.29 23.76
N ALA A 52 25.85 -3.03 22.69
CA ALA A 52 26.28 -2.66 21.36
C ALA A 52 25.59 -1.34 20.96
N PRO A 53 26.27 -0.40 20.29
CA PRO A 53 25.67 0.87 19.93
C PRO A 53 24.54 0.68 18.91
N SER A 54 23.37 1.24 19.21
CA SER A 54 22.24 1.27 18.27
C SER A 54 22.57 2.15 17.07
N ALA A 55 22.55 1.58 15.87
CA ALA A 55 22.66 2.34 14.62
C ALA A 55 21.51 3.35 14.48
N SER A 56 21.83 4.61 14.18
CA SER A 56 20.89 5.73 14.27
C SER A 56 20.35 6.11 12.89
N ARG A 57 19.42 5.30 12.37
CA ARG A 57 18.69 5.59 11.12
C ARG A 57 18.04 6.98 11.18
N VAL A 58 18.27 7.80 10.17
CA VAL A 58 17.73 9.17 10.05
C VAL A 58 16.21 9.12 9.79
N GLU A 59 15.44 9.87 10.57
CA GLU A 59 13.97 9.96 10.39
C GLU A 59 13.59 10.71 9.10
N VAL A 60 12.41 10.40 8.54
CA VAL A 60 11.83 11.18 7.43
C VAL A 60 11.10 12.39 8.02
N PRO A 61 11.40 13.64 7.62
CA PRO A 61 10.65 14.80 8.08
C PRO A 61 9.20 14.76 7.56
N ALA A 62 8.23 15.18 8.38
CA ALA A 62 6.83 15.20 7.97
C ALA A 62 6.58 16.19 6.81
N LEU A 63 5.85 15.75 5.78
CA LEU A 63 5.47 16.59 4.63
C LEU A 63 4.54 17.73 5.09
N ARG A 64 5.06 18.96 5.13
CA ARG A 64 4.31 20.19 5.46
C ARG A 64 4.08 21.11 4.26
N GLN A 65 4.94 21.01 3.26
CA GLN A 65 5.03 21.84 2.07
C GLN A 65 5.80 21.05 0.99
N ARG A 66 5.68 21.42 -0.29
CA ARG A 66 6.26 20.64 -1.41
C ARG A 66 7.78 20.76 -1.48
N VAL A 67 8.39 21.73 -0.80
CA VAL A 67 9.85 21.90 -0.72
C VAL A 67 10.32 21.86 0.73
N THR A 68 10.72 20.68 1.20
CA THR A 68 11.28 20.49 2.55
C THR A 68 12.80 20.56 2.48
N ASP A 69 13.42 21.49 3.22
CA ASP A 69 14.88 21.68 3.26
C ASP A 69 15.32 21.83 4.71
N GLN A 70 15.94 20.78 5.26
CA GLN A 70 16.47 20.75 6.62
C GLN A 70 17.87 21.40 6.72
N THR A 71 18.52 21.65 5.58
CA THR A 71 19.93 22.08 5.49
C THR A 71 20.11 23.58 5.29
N SER A 72 19.01 24.32 5.12
CA SER A 72 18.99 25.74 4.71
C SER A 72 19.82 26.03 3.44
N THR A 73 19.85 25.07 2.51
CA THR A 73 20.58 25.21 1.24
C THR A 73 19.86 26.12 0.25
N LEU A 74 18.53 26.19 0.31
CA LEU A 74 17.75 27.10 -0.53
C LEU A 74 17.56 28.48 0.16
N PRO A 75 17.85 29.59 -0.53
CA PRO A 75 17.33 30.91 -0.16
C PRO A 75 15.80 30.88 -0.06
N ALA A 76 15.22 31.65 0.85
CA ALA A 76 13.77 31.69 1.06
C ALA A 76 13.00 31.98 -0.25
N SER A 77 13.44 32.97 -1.02
CA SER A 77 12.87 33.32 -2.32
C SER A 77 12.86 32.17 -3.33
N ALA A 78 13.90 31.33 -3.33
CA ALA A 78 14.00 30.14 -4.19
C ALA A 78 13.05 29.02 -3.71
N ARG A 79 13.00 28.77 -2.40
CA ARG A 79 12.06 27.80 -1.79
C ARG A 79 10.61 28.17 -2.08
N ASP A 80 10.26 29.46 -1.94
CA ASP A 80 8.93 29.97 -2.22
C ASP A 80 8.57 29.94 -3.72
N ALA A 81 9.54 30.17 -4.60
CA ALA A 81 9.34 30.06 -6.05
C ALA A 81 9.09 28.62 -6.48
N LEU A 82 9.86 27.68 -5.93
CA LEU A 82 9.67 26.25 -6.13
C LEU A 82 8.31 25.79 -5.59
N ASP A 83 7.95 26.07 -4.33
CA ASP A 83 6.66 25.61 -3.77
C ASP A 83 5.46 26.16 -4.57
N ARG A 84 5.49 27.43 -4.99
CA ARG A 84 4.48 28.00 -5.90
C ARG A 84 4.40 27.27 -7.25
N LYS A 85 5.55 26.89 -7.83
CA LYS A 85 5.58 26.14 -9.10
C LYS A 85 5.04 24.71 -8.93
N LEU A 86 5.44 24.02 -7.88
CA LEU A 86 4.97 22.67 -7.55
C LEU A 86 3.46 22.67 -7.24
N ALA A 87 2.97 23.69 -6.53
CA ALA A 87 1.54 23.92 -6.29
C ALA A 87 0.77 24.26 -7.58
N ALA A 88 1.42 24.81 -8.60
CA ALA A 88 0.82 24.97 -9.91
C ALA A 88 0.72 23.65 -10.66
N LEU A 89 1.78 22.84 -10.69
CA LEU A 89 1.74 21.52 -11.32
C LEU A 89 0.64 20.62 -10.74
N GLU A 90 0.52 20.57 -9.40
CA GLU A 90 -0.53 19.78 -8.73
C GLU A 90 -1.94 20.29 -9.06
N ARG A 91 -2.16 21.60 -9.11
CA ARG A 91 -3.47 22.17 -9.51
C ARG A 91 -3.80 21.94 -10.98
N ASP A 92 -2.81 22.02 -11.86
CA ASP A 92 -3.01 22.03 -13.32
C ASP A 92 -3.11 20.59 -13.89
N LYS A 93 -2.38 19.64 -13.30
CA LYS A 93 -2.27 18.24 -13.78
C LYS A 93 -2.66 17.17 -12.74
N GLY A 94 -2.78 17.53 -11.46
CA GLY A 94 -3.00 16.59 -10.34
C GLY A 94 -1.72 15.96 -9.77
N ALA A 95 -0.63 15.96 -10.53
CA ALA A 95 0.63 15.33 -10.16
C ALA A 95 1.35 16.02 -8.99
N GLN A 96 1.88 15.22 -8.05
CA GLN A 96 2.49 15.67 -6.81
C GLN A 96 4.02 15.53 -6.85
N LEU A 97 4.69 16.50 -7.48
CA LEU A 97 6.14 16.65 -7.41
C LEU A 97 6.53 17.36 -6.10
N ALA A 98 7.41 16.74 -5.32
CA ALA A 98 7.99 17.26 -4.09
C ALA A 98 9.52 17.24 -4.12
N VAL A 99 10.14 18.10 -3.30
CA VAL A 99 11.60 18.23 -3.14
C VAL A 99 11.95 18.07 -1.67
N LEU A 100 12.93 17.22 -1.38
CA LEU A 100 13.47 16.97 -0.05
C LEU A 100 14.99 17.17 -0.05
N ILE A 101 15.48 18.10 0.79
CA ILE A 101 16.91 18.33 1.03
C ILE A 101 17.21 17.98 2.50
N ILE A 102 18.06 16.97 2.68
CA ILE A 102 18.57 16.49 3.97
C ILE A 102 20.09 16.64 4.01
N ASP A 103 20.67 16.57 5.20
CA ASP A 103 22.13 16.59 5.33
C ASP A 103 22.70 15.24 4.87
N SER A 104 22.37 14.15 5.58
CA SER A 104 22.77 12.77 5.26
C SER A 104 21.58 11.79 5.32
N THR A 105 21.65 10.68 4.59
CA THR A 105 20.77 9.51 4.77
C THR A 105 21.17 8.63 5.97
N GLY A 106 22.40 8.79 6.49
CA GLY A 106 22.96 7.98 7.56
C GLY A 106 23.32 6.57 7.11
N ASP A 107 22.80 5.56 7.82
CA ASP A 107 23.05 4.14 7.51
C ASP A 107 22.25 3.61 6.30
N ASP A 108 21.23 4.35 5.81
CA ASP A 108 20.43 3.99 4.63
C ASP A 108 21.11 4.46 3.34
N THR A 109 20.92 3.75 2.23
CA THR A 109 21.31 4.26 0.90
C THR A 109 20.34 5.36 0.40
N ILE A 110 20.74 6.12 -0.61
CA ILE A 110 19.90 7.18 -1.21
C ILE A 110 18.60 6.63 -1.81
N GLU A 111 18.62 5.39 -2.32
CA GLU A 111 17.45 4.64 -2.76
C GLU A 111 16.55 4.29 -1.58
N GLN A 112 17.11 3.64 -0.54
CA GLN A 112 16.36 3.22 0.64
C GLN A 112 15.71 4.38 1.38
N TYR A 113 16.39 5.54 1.47
CA TYR A 113 15.83 6.75 2.03
C TYR A 113 14.77 7.36 1.11
N ALA A 114 14.98 7.39 -0.22
CA ALA A 114 14.01 7.94 -1.18
C ALA A 114 12.67 7.18 -1.16
N THR A 115 12.70 5.85 -1.27
CA THR A 115 11.48 5.02 -1.22
C THR A 115 10.78 5.19 0.13
N ARG A 116 11.53 5.09 1.25
CA ARG A 116 10.99 5.30 2.61
C ARG A 116 10.38 6.70 2.80
N ALA A 117 10.93 7.73 2.17
CA ALA A 117 10.38 9.09 2.21
C ALA A 117 9.13 9.23 1.32
N PHE A 118 9.14 8.65 0.12
CA PHE A 118 8.01 8.63 -0.81
C PHE A 118 6.80 7.92 -0.18
N ASP A 119 7.01 6.75 0.42
CA ASP A 119 5.99 5.97 1.14
C ASP A 119 5.44 6.72 2.36
N ALA A 120 6.32 7.27 3.21
CA ALA A 120 5.92 8.02 4.40
C ALA A 120 5.14 9.31 4.06
N TRP A 121 5.39 9.89 2.88
CA TRP A 121 4.69 11.06 2.37
C TRP A 121 3.43 10.72 1.56
N ARG A 122 3.32 9.47 1.09
CA ARG A 122 2.23 8.96 0.23
C ARG A 122 1.99 9.87 -0.99
N LEU A 123 3.07 10.18 -1.71
CA LEU A 123 3.04 11.09 -2.85
C LEU A 123 2.24 10.52 -4.03
N GLY A 124 1.35 11.33 -4.59
CA GLY A 124 0.48 10.97 -5.71
C GLY A 124 -0.98 10.78 -5.28
N ARG A 125 -1.90 10.91 -6.24
CA ARG A 125 -3.32 10.64 -6.03
C ARG A 125 -3.54 9.13 -6.01
N GLY A 126 -4.21 8.60 -4.99
CA GLY A 126 -4.48 7.16 -4.89
C GLY A 126 -5.23 6.62 -6.12
N ASN A 127 -4.78 5.46 -6.63
CA ASN A 127 -5.21 4.84 -7.89
C ASN A 127 -4.83 5.61 -9.17
N VAL A 128 -4.00 6.65 -9.06
CA VAL A 128 -3.35 7.35 -10.18
C VAL A 128 -1.84 7.30 -10.03
N ASP A 129 -1.34 7.33 -8.79
CA ASP A 129 0.07 7.12 -8.41
C ASP A 129 1.02 8.13 -9.09
N ASP A 130 0.55 9.37 -9.26
CA ASP A 130 1.22 10.47 -9.94
C ASP A 130 2.09 11.34 -9.00
N GLY A 131 2.87 10.69 -8.13
CA GLY A 131 3.85 11.32 -7.25
C GLY A 131 5.27 11.35 -7.85
N ILE A 132 6.07 12.36 -7.51
CA ILE A 132 7.52 12.39 -7.76
C ILE A 132 8.24 12.99 -6.55
N LEU A 133 9.35 12.41 -6.12
CA LEU A 133 10.24 12.96 -5.09
C LEU A 133 11.63 13.23 -5.65
N LEU A 134 12.08 14.49 -5.67
CA LEU A 134 13.48 14.85 -5.85
C LEU A 134 14.16 14.93 -4.47
N LEU A 135 14.95 13.91 -4.12
CA LEU A 135 15.74 13.82 -2.90
C LEU A 135 17.18 14.28 -3.14
N VAL A 136 17.72 15.08 -2.23
CA VAL A 136 19.13 15.51 -2.19
C VAL A 136 19.69 15.30 -0.78
N ALA A 137 20.74 14.47 -0.66
CA ALA A 137 21.52 14.28 0.56
C ALA A 137 22.87 15.01 0.41
N LYS A 138 23.01 16.12 1.13
CA LYS A 138 24.03 17.14 0.90
C LYS A 138 25.45 16.72 1.29
N SER A 139 25.64 16.12 2.47
CA SER A 139 26.97 15.63 2.91
C SER A 139 27.44 14.48 2.05
N ASP A 140 26.51 13.60 1.70
CA ASP A 140 26.74 12.34 0.99
C ASP A 140 26.99 12.58 -0.51
N ARG A 141 26.65 13.79 -0.99
CA ARG A 141 26.67 14.22 -2.40
C ARG A 141 25.82 13.34 -3.30
N ALA A 142 24.80 12.71 -2.73
CA ALA A 142 23.87 11.83 -3.41
C ALA A 142 22.56 12.55 -3.70
N LEU A 143 21.93 12.21 -4.82
CA LEU A 143 20.59 12.67 -5.17
C LEU A 143 19.86 11.57 -5.95
N ARG A 144 18.54 11.54 -5.80
CA ARG A 144 17.65 10.58 -6.46
C ARG A 144 16.34 11.25 -6.85
N ILE A 145 15.74 10.78 -7.93
CA ILE A 145 14.36 11.06 -8.28
C ILE A 145 13.59 9.75 -8.13
N GLU A 146 12.62 9.70 -7.23
CA GLU A 146 11.65 8.61 -7.11
C GLU A 146 10.39 9.01 -7.88
N VAL A 147 9.82 8.11 -8.67
CA VAL A 147 8.66 8.35 -9.55
C VAL A 147 7.60 7.29 -9.24
N GLY A 148 6.35 7.71 -9.04
CA GLY A 148 5.23 6.80 -8.88
C GLY A 148 4.74 6.24 -10.21
N TYR A 149 4.11 5.06 -10.16
CA TYR A 149 3.72 4.25 -11.32
C TYR A 149 2.96 5.03 -12.42
N GLY A 150 2.08 5.97 -12.03
CA GLY A 150 1.32 6.81 -12.97
C GLY A 150 2.14 7.78 -13.81
N LEU A 151 3.43 7.94 -13.48
CA LEU A 151 4.37 8.82 -14.17
C LEU A 151 5.59 8.08 -14.73
N GLU A 152 5.63 6.74 -14.71
CA GLU A 152 6.72 5.97 -15.33
C GLU A 152 6.81 6.17 -16.84
N GLY A 153 5.67 6.37 -17.53
CA GLY A 153 5.67 6.74 -18.95
C GLY A 153 6.19 8.15 -19.19
N ALA A 154 5.85 9.09 -18.30
CA ALA A 154 6.24 10.49 -18.34
C ALA A 154 7.73 10.71 -18.05
N VAL A 155 8.22 10.02 -17.02
CA VAL A 155 9.56 10.14 -16.45
C VAL A 155 10.12 8.73 -16.17
N PRO A 156 10.48 7.95 -17.22
CA PRO A 156 11.20 6.70 -17.02
C PRO A 156 12.53 6.94 -16.30
N ASP A 157 13.08 5.94 -15.61
CA ASP A 157 14.37 6.00 -14.93
C ASP A 157 15.49 6.57 -15.85
N VAL A 158 15.50 6.18 -17.12
CA VAL A 158 16.46 6.68 -18.12
C VAL A 158 16.38 8.21 -18.28
N LEU A 159 15.19 8.82 -18.20
CA LEU A 159 15.02 10.28 -18.22
C LEU A 159 15.33 10.91 -16.86
N ALA A 160 14.94 10.28 -15.74
CA ALA A 160 15.28 10.75 -14.40
C ALA A 160 16.81 10.83 -14.18
N ALA A 161 17.52 9.73 -14.47
CA ALA A 161 18.98 9.65 -14.46
C ALA A 161 19.64 10.62 -15.46
N ARG A 162 18.96 10.94 -16.57
CA ARG A 162 19.40 11.96 -17.52
C ARG A 162 19.30 13.37 -16.94
N ILE A 163 18.17 13.73 -16.33
CA ILE A 163 17.96 15.03 -15.68
C ILE A 163 19.00 15.24 -14.57
N ILE A 164 19.22 14.23 -13.72
CA ILE A 164 20.26 14.24 -12.69
C ILE A 164 21.63 14.56 -13.30
N ARG A 165 22.08 13.75 -14.27
CA ARG A 165 23.44 13.83 -14.85
C ARG A 165 23.68 15.10 -15.69
N GLU A 166 22.71 15.51 -16.49
CA GLU A 166 22.91 16.56 -17.51
C GLU A 166 22.40 17.95 -17.05
N GLN A 167 21.55 18.03 -16.02
CA GLN A 167 20.96 19.31 -15.58
C GLN A 167 21.25 19.65 -14.11
N ILE A 168 21.19 18.69 -13.19
CA ILE A 168 21.36 18.94 -11.75
C ILE A 168 22.84 18.89 -11.36
N THR A 169 23.49 17.75 -11.60
CA THR A 169 24.88 17.48 -11.19
C THR A 169 25.91 18.54 -11.65
N PRO A 170 25.87 19.06 -12.89
CA PRO A 170 26.84 20.07 -13.33
C PRO A 170 26.73 21.39 -12.54
N ARG A 171 25.54 21.74 -12.04
CA ARG A 171 25.31 22.93 -11.20
C ARG A 171 25.71 22.68 -9.75
N PHE A 172 25.41 21.49 -9.21
CA PHE A 172 25.90 21.07 -7.88
C PHE A 172 27.43 21.07 -7.80
N GLN A 173 28.12 20.66 -8.87
CA GLN A 173 29.59 20.74 -8.98
C GLN A 173 30.13 22.19 -8.94
N GLN A 174 29.31 23.17 -9.34
CA GLN A 174 29.62 24.61 -9.28
C GLN A 174 29.18 25.25 -7.94
N GLY A 175 28.58 24.47 -7.03
CA GLY A 175 27.98 24.97 -5.79
C GLY A 175 26.58 25.56 -5.94
N ASP A 176 26.02 25.61 -7.15
CA ASP A 176 24.67 26.11 -7.43
C ASP A 176 23.62 25.01 -7.18
N TYR A 177 23.34 24.76 -5.90
CA TYR A 177 22.28 23.85 -5.50
C TYR A 177 20.88 24.38 -5.85
N ALA A 178 20.68 25.70 -5.82
CA ALA A 178 19.38 26.31 -6.08
C ALA A 178 18.98 26.19 -7.56
N GLY A 179 19.86 26.59 -8.48
CA GLY A 179 19.66 26.42 -9.91
C GLY A 179 19.74 24.96 -10.36
N GLY A 180 20.51 24.12 -9.67
CA GLY A 180 20.49 22.66 -9.86
C GLY A 180 19.11 22.05 -9.61
N ILE A 181 18.52 22.32 -8.44
CA ILE A 181 17.18 21.85 -8.08
C ILE A 181 16.12 22.48 -8.98
N GLN A 182 16.22 23.78 -9.28
CA GLN A 182 15.30 24.48 -10.18
C GLN A 182 15.28 23.83 -11.57
N ALA A 183 16.44 23.58 -12.19
CA ALA A 183 16.51 22.93 -13.50
C ALA A 183 15.97 21.49 -13.48
N GLY A 184 16.23 20.73 -12.39
CA GLY A 184 15.63 19.41 -12.20
C GLY A 184 14.10 19.46 -12.16
N VAL A 185 13.53 20.38 -11.38
CA VAL A 185 12.09 20.61 -11.28
C VAL A 185 11.49 21.12 -12.59
N ASP A 186 12.21 21.98 -13.33
CA ASP A 186 11.76 22.50 -14.63
C ASP A 186 11.68 21.42 -15.70
N ALA A 187 12.63 20.48 -15.71
CA ALA A 187 12.59 19.32 -16.61
C ALA A 187 11.47 18.34 -16.26
N LEU A 188 11.27 18.04 -14.98
CA LEU A 188 10.19 17.16 -14.50
C LEU A 188 8.80 17.77 -14.77
N ASP A 189 8.60 19.05 -14.46
CA ASP A 189 7.38 19.81 -14.79
C ASP A 189 7.09 19.81 -16.30
N SER A 190 8.12 19.91 -17.14
CA SER A 190 7.97 19.85 -18.60
C SER A 190 7.50 18.47 -19.10
N LEU A 191 8.09 17.38 -18.56
CA LEU A 191 7.69 16.01 -18.91
C LEU A 191 6.25 15.70 -18.46
N VAL A 192 5.93 15.97 -17.19
CA VAL A 192 4.58 15.78 -16.61
C VAL A 192 3.53 16.63 -17.34
N ARG A 193 3.91 17.82 -17.85
CA ARG A 193 3.01 18.65 -18.67
C ARG A 193 2.80 18.13 -20.09
N GLY A 194 3.72 17.35 -20.65
CA GLY A 194 3.54 16.68 -21.95
C GLY A 194 2.48 15.57 -21.95
N GLU A 195 2.23 14.93 -20.79
CA GLU A 195 1.49 13.66 -20.72
C GLU A 195 -0.04 13.81 -20.47
N PRO A 196 -0.89 12.92 -21.01
CA PRO A 196 -2.35 12.97 -20.89
C PRO A 196 -2.86 12.39 -19.56
N LEU A 197 -2.53 13.06 -18.45
CA LEU A 197 -2.94 12.65 -17.10
C LEU A 197 -4.45 12.85 -16.84
N PRO A 198 -5.10 11.99 -16.03
CA PRO A 198 -6.49 12.16 -15.63
C PRO A 198 -6.69 13.52 -14.94
N PRO A 199 -7.69 14.32 -15.36
CA PRO A 199 -7.84 15.69 -14.88
C PRO A 199 -7.98 15.75 -13.35
N PRO A 200 -7.44 16.79 -12.69
CA PRO A 200 -7.56 16.93 -11.25
C PRO A 200 -9.03 17.06 -10.85
N VAL A 201 -9.53 16.11 -10.04
CA VAL A 201 -10.90 16.14 -9.53
C VAL A 201 -11.04 17.36 -8.63
N ALA A 202 -11.75 18.38 -9.14
CA ALA A 202 -11.95 19.63 -8.42
C ALA A 202 -12.63 19.37 -7.08
N ARG A 203 -11.96 19.69 -5.96
CA ARG A 203 -12.51 19.57 -4.60
C ARG A 203 -13.54 20.67 -4.34
N SER A 204 -14.70 20.58 -4.99
CA SER A 204 -15.93 21.28 -4.63
C SER A 204 -16.50 20.68 -3.34
N ALA A 205 -15.78 20.86 -2.22
CA ALA A 205 -16.09 20.32 -0.90
C ALA A 205 -17.29 21.04 -0.23
N GLY A 206 -18.43 21.09 -0.92
CA GLY A 206 -19.70 21.47 -0.34
C GLY A 206 -20.20 20.38 0.61
N PHE A 207 -20.48 20.76 1.86
CA PHE A 207 -20.99 19.88 2.92
C PHE A 207 -22.20 19.03 2.49
N THR A 208 -23.06 19.58 1.64
CA THR A 208 -24.22 18.91 1.02
C THR A 208 -23.85 17.73 0.11
N GLY A 209 -22.74 17.80 -0.65
CA GLY A 209 -22.34 16.74 -1.57
C GLY A 209 -21.84 15.49 -0.84
N VAL A 210 -21.08 15.69 0.24
CA VAL A 210 -20.57 14.59 1.09
C VAL A 210 -21.72 13.85 1.77
N LEU A 211 -22.72 14.58 2.30
CA LEU A 211 -23.93 13.97 2.87
C LEU A 211 -24.75 13.21 1.81
N GLY A 212 -24.94 13.78 0.61
CA GLY A 212 -25.69 13.15 -0.47
C GLY A 212 -25.09 11.81 -0.91
N SER A 213 -23.77 11.76 -1.11
CA SER A 213 -23.07 10.52 -1.49
C SER A 213 -23.09 9.47 -0.37
N LEU A 214 -22.87 9.86 0.89
CA LEU A 214 -22.88 8.93 2.02
C LEU A 214 -24.25 8.32 2.31
N LEU A 215 -25.35 9.04 2.09
CA LEU A 215 -26.70 8.47 2.27
C LEU A 215 -27.18 7.68 1.05
N GLY A 216 -26.76 8.04 -0.17
CA GLY A 216 -27.20 7.39 -1.42
C GLY A 216 -26.69 5.96 -1.66
N HIS A 217 -25.68 5.51 -0.92
CA HIS A 217 -25.05 4.19 -1.08
C HIS A 217 -25.27 3.22 0.10
N LEU A 218 -26.09 3.57 1.09
CA LEU A 218 -26.41 2.66 2.19
C LEU A 218 -27.39 1.57 1.73
N PRO A 219 -27.09 0.26 1.92
CA PRO A 219 -28.06 -0.79 1.64
C PRO A 219 -29.26 -0.67 2.60
N PHE A 220 -30.44 -1.07 2.11
CA PHE A 220 -31.72 -0.95 2.82
C PHE A 220 -31.72 -1.59 4.22
N GLU A 221 -30.89 -2.60 4.44
CA GLU A 221 -30.66 -3.25 5.74
C GLU A 221 -30.10 -2.29 6.81
N VAL A 222 -29.09 -1.47 6.45
CA VAL A 222 -28.51 -0.45 7.35
C VAL A 222 -29.54 0.63 7.67
N LEU A 223 -30.37 0.98 6.69
CA LEU A 223 -31.47 1.93 6.84
C LEU A 223 -32.55 1.42 7.81
N ALA A 224 -32.88 0.12 7.74
CA ALA A 224 -33.81 -0.53 8.67
C ALA A 224 -33.25 -0.62 10.10
N ILE A 225 -31.96 -0.92 10.25
CA ILE A 225 -31.27 -0.90 11.56
C ILE A 225 -31.25 0.51 12.17
N LEU A 226 -31.02 1.54 11.35
CA LEU A 226 -31.09 2.94 11.78
C LEU A 226 -32.53 3.34 12.18
N GLY A 227 -33.54 2.89 11.43
CA GLY A 227 -34.95 3.05 11.78
C GLY A 227 -35.34 2.41 13.11
N LEU A 228 -34.81 1.22 13.41
CA LEU A 228 -34.98 0.56 14.71
C LEU A 228 -34.34 1.37 15.86
N PHE A 229 -33.21 2.03 15.60
CA PHE A 229 -32.59 2.97 16.56
C PHE A 229 -33.47 4.20 16.84
N ILE A 230 -34.22 4.70 15.85
CA ILE A 230 -35.13 5.86 16.02
C ILE A 230 -36.24 5.57 17.04
N LEU A 231 -36.81 4.35 17.06
CA LEU A 231 -37.81 3.97 18.06
C LEU A 231 -37.30 4.09 19.50
N ALA A 232 -36.00 3.86 19.73
CA ALA A 232 -35.42 3.87 21.06
C ALA A 232 -35.24 5.27 21.68
N LEU A 233 -35.26 6.32 20.86
CA LEU A 233 -35.00 7.72 21.22
C LEU A 233 -36.22 8.41 21.87
N PRO A 234 -36.03 9.54 22.60
CA PRO A 234 -37.15 10.36 23.09
C PRO A 234 -38.02 10.88 21.92
N PRO A 235 -39.36 11.01 22.09
CA PRO A 235 -40.27 11.27 20.96
C PRO A 235 -39.92 12.48 20.09
N TRP A 236 -39.46 13.58 20.68
CA TRP A 236 -39.06 14.78 19.93
C TRP A 236 -37.78 14.57 19.11
N VAL A 237 -36.82 13.78 19.62
CA VAL A 237 -35.62 13.39 18.86
C VAL A 237 -35.99 12.40 17.75
N ALA A 238 -36.88 11.45 18.05
CA ALA A 238 -37.38 10.49 17.08
C ALA A 238 -38.16 11.16 15.94
N ALA A 239 -38.91 12.24 16.23
CA ALA A 239 -39.54 13.09 15.23
C ALA A 239 -38.51 13.78 14.33
N CYS A 240 -37.48 14.42 14.89
CA CYS A 240 -36.43 15.06 14.11
C CYS A 240 -35.66 14.05 13.22
N ALA A 241 -35.35 12.86 13.75
CA ALA A 241 -34.69 11.80 13.00
C ALA A 241 -35.60 11.24 11.88
N GLY A 242 -36.88 11.02 12.16
CA GLY A 242 -37.89 10.62 11.17
C GLY A 242 -38.09 11.66 10.07
N ALA A 243 -38.04 12.96 10.39
CA ALA A 243 -38.07 14.03 9.40
C ALA A 243 -36.85 14.03 8.48
N ALA A 244 -35.65 13.96 9.07
CA ALA A 244 -34.40 13.90 8.30
C ALA A 244 -34.36 12.68 7.38
N LEU A 245 -34.79 11.51 7.88
CA LEU A 245 -34.85 10.26 7.13
C LEU A 245 -35.88 10.31 5.99
N GLY A 246 -37.12 10.73 6.27
CA GLY A 246 -38.18 10.85 5.26
C GLY A 246 -37.85 11.86 4.16
N TYR A 247 -37.19 12.97 4.51
CA TYR A 247 -36.69 13.94 3.54
C TYR A 247 -35.53 13.38 2.71
N ALA A 248 -34.52 12.77 3.35
CA ALA A 248 -33.33 12.27 2.66
C ALA A 248 -33.64 11.13 1.67
N LEU A 249 -34.64 10.30 1.97
CA LEU A 249 -35.03 9.18 1.09
C LEU A 249 -35.90 9.60 -0.09
N MET A 250 -36.76 10.61 0.09
CA MET A 250 -37.82 10.94 -0.86
C MET A 250 -37.72 12.35 -1.46
N GLY A 251 -36.68 13.13 -1.09
CA GLY A 251 -36.43 14.50 -1.57
C GLY A 251 -37.50 15.54 -1.21
N SER A 252 -38.54 15.14 -0.47
CA SER A 252 -39.78 15.91 -0.30
C SER A 252 -39.98 16.29 1.17
N TRP A 253 -40.15 17.58 1.41
CA TRP A 253 -40.41 18.15 2.74
C TRP A 253 -41.77 17.69 3.31
N ILE A 254 -42.76 17.41 2.45
CA ILE A 254 -44.06 16.86 2.87
C ILE A 254 -43.90 15.42 3.38
N LEU A 255 -43.08 14.60 2.70
CA LEU A 255 -42.78 13.23 3.14
C LEU A 255 -41.85 13.22 4.36
N GLY A 256 -40.97 14.22 4.52
CA GLY A 256 -40.25 14.48 5.77
C GLY A 256 -41.20 14.74 6.95
N LEU A 257 -42.21 15.61 6.79
CA LEU A 257 -43.20 15.87 7.85
C LEU A 257 -44.00 14.61 8.24
N LEU A 258 -44.35 13.76 7.27
CA LEU A 258 -44.95 12.45 7.55
C LEU A 258 -43.99 11.51 8.28
N GLY A 259 -42.71 11.45 7.88
CA GLY A 259 -41.66 10.72 8.59
C GLY A 259 -41.47 11.16 10.04
N ALA A 260 -41.57 12.47 10.32
CA ALA A 260 -41.57 13.00 11.69
C ALA A 260 -42.75 12.49 12.52
N GLY A 261 -43.97 12.52 11.96
CA GLY A 261 -45.17 11.99 12.62
C GLY A 261 -45.04 10.50 12.94
N ILE A 262 -44.55 9.70 11.99
CA ILE A 262 -44.31 8.27 12.18
C ILE A 262 -43.26 8.02 13.27
N GLY A 263 -42.11 8.71 13.24
CA GLY A 263 -41.05 8.58 14.25
C GLY A 263 -41.52 8.96 15.67
N PHE A 264 -42.30 10.03 15.79
CA PHE A 264 -42.90 10.47 17.06
C PHE A 264 -43.86 9.42 17.64
N LEU A 265 -44.80 8.93 16.83
CA LEU A 265 -45.80 7.95 17.25
C LEU A 265 -45.17 6.58 17.57
N ALA A 266 -44.19 6.14 16.78
CA ALA A 266 -43.46 4.90 17.03
C ALA A 266 -42.66 4.95 18.35
N SER A 267 -42.00 6.06 18.65
CA SER A 267 -41.32 6.28 19.93
C SER A 267 -42.29 6.25 21.12
N LEU A 268 -43.48 6.86 21.01
CA LEU A 268 -44.51 6.79 22.04
C LEU A 268 -45.04 5.37 22.26
N ALA A 269 -45.33 4.62 21.20
CA ALA A 269 -45.79 3.24 21.30
C ALA A 269 -44.72 2.32 21.94
N PHE A 270 -43.45 2.49 21.55
CA PHE A 270 -42.32 1.74 22.10
C PHE A 270 -42.02 2.09 23.56
N ALA A 271 -42.23 3.36 23.96
CA ALA A 271 -42.14 3.80 25.34
C ALA A 271 -43.23 3.21 26.25
N ASP A 272 -44.42 2.89 25.72
CA ASP A 272 -45.45 2.16 26.47
C ASP A 272 -45.18 0.65 26.52
N ALA A 273 -44.74 0.04 25.41
CA ALA A 273 -44.34 -1.37 25.38
C ALA A 273 -43.27 -1.69 26.45
N ARG A 274 -42.23 -0.85 26.54
CA ARG A 274 -41.17 -0.94 27.58
C ARG A 274 -41.69 -0.89 29.03
N LYS A 275 -42.84 -0.26 29.30
CA LYS A 275 -43.44 -0.24 30.64
C LYS A 275 -44.13 -1.56 30.99
N ARG A 276 -44.68 -2.26 29.99
CA ARG A 276 -45.37 -3.55 30.17
C ARG A 276 -44.36 -4.68 30.41
N GLU A 277 -43.25 -4.66 29.67
CA GLU A 277 -42.18 -5.65 29.73
C GLU A 277 -41.33 -5.60 31.02
N ALA A 278 -41.31 -4.47 31.73
CA ALA A 278 -40.61 -4.30 33.01
C ALA A 278 -41.22 -5.09 34.21
N SER A 279 -42.11 -6.06 33.96
CA SER A 279 -42.88 -6.79 34.97
C SER A 279 -42.46 -8.26 35.19
N SER A 280 -41.56 -8.81 34.36
CA SER A 280 -41.17 -10.24 34.38
C SER A 280 -39.71 -10.51 34.79
N SER A 281 -39.52 -11.65 35.47
CA SER A 281 -38.28 -12.40 35.79
C SER A 281 -37.00 -12.02 35.01
N ARG A 282 -35.82 -11.76 35.60
CA ARG A 282 -35.09 -12.37 36.75
C ARG A 282 -34.78 -13.88 36.57
N ILE A 283 -33.60 -14.25 36.03
CA ILE A 283 -32.97 -15.59 36.18
C ILE A 283 -31.45 -15.62 35.78
N SER A 284 -30.75 -16.68 36.23
CA SER A 284 -29.37 -17.18 36.01
C SER A 284 -28.69 -16.84 34.66
N ARG A 285 -27.35 -16.65 34.47
CA ARG A 285 -26.08 -17.10 35.11
C ARG A 285 -25.59 -18.50 34.68
N GLY A 286 -24.41 -18.53 34.02
CA GLY A 286 -23.68 -19.72 33.51
C GLY A 286 -23.27 -19.56 32.02
N GLY A 287 -22.14 -20.09 31.50
CA GLY A 287 -20.96 -20.63 32.18
C GLY A 287 -20.20 -21.76 31.44
N TRP A 288 -19.37 -21.46 30.43
CA TRP A 288 -18.35 -22.34 29.81
C TRP A 288 -17.32 -21.51 29.00
N SER A 289 -16.33 -22.11 28.32
CA SER A 289 -15.00 -22.50 28.86
C SER A 289 -14.19 -23.33 27.83
N GLY A 290 -12.97 -22.89 27.46
CA GLY A 290 -12.03 -23.63 26.58
C GLY A 290 -11.68 -22.91 25.26
N SER A 291 -10.63 -23.29 24.50
CA SER A 291 -9.48 -24.17 24.84
C SER A 291 -8.31 -24.06 23.85
N SER A 292 -7.25 -23.33 24.24
CA SER A 292 -5.80 -23.57 23.99
C SER A 292 -5.18 -23.81 22.59
N GLY A 293 -4.06 -23.11 22.33
CA GLY A 293 -3.07 -23.37 21.24
C GLY A 293 -2.84 -22.12 20.37
N GLY A 294 -1.64 -21.57 20.15
CA GLY A 294 -0.28 -21.91 20.60
C GLY A 294 0.49 -22.76 19.58
N SER A 295 1.72 -22.44 19.14
CA SER A 295 2.58 -21.26 19.38
C SER A 295 3.77 -21.26 18.39
N GLY A 296 4.33 -20.11 18.01
CA GLY A 296 5.57 -20.09 17.21
C GLY A 296 6.16 -18.70 16.97
N ARG A 297 7.26 -18.36 17.67
CA ARG A 297 8.08 -17.17 17.42
C ARG A 297 9.55 -17.56 17.39
N SER A 298 10.18 -17.46 16.22
CA SER A 298 11.63 -17.64 16.03
C SER A 298 12.23 -16.35 15.46
N GLY A 299 13.33 -15.89 16.04
CA GLY A 299 14.14 -14.79 15.53
C GLY A 299 15.51 -15.31 15.11
N GLY A 300 16.06 -14.79 14.01
CA GLY A 300 17.40 -15.18 13.54
C GLY A 300 17.76 -14.62 12.17
N GLY A 301 18.50 -13.50 12.15
CA GLY A 301 19.39 -13.04 11.07
C GLY A 301 18.94 -13.12 9.61
N TRP A 302 18.23 -12.08 9.11
CA TRP A 302 17.96 -11.89 7.67
C TRP A 302 18.29 -10.49 7.10
N THR A 303 18.71 -9.54 7.93
CA THR A 303 19.03 -8.15 7.53
C THR A 303 20.26 -8.00 6.61
N ALA A 304 20.98 -9.08 6.31
CA ALA A 304 22.16 -9.06 5.45
C ALA A 304 21.86 -9.07 3.93
N LEU A 305 20.65 -9.49 3.52
CA LEU A 305 20.38 -9.78 2.09
C LEU A 305 20.01 -8.55 1.24
N ALA A 306 19.56 -7.45 1.86
CA ALA A 306 19.42 -6.16 1.17
C ALA A 306 20.77 -5.59 0.68
N GLY A 307 21.89 -6.00 1.31
CA GLY A 307 23.23 -5.44 1.07
C GLY A 307 24.05 -6.06 -0.07
N HIS A 308 23.46 -6.91 -0.94
CA HIS A 308 24.23 -7.63 -1.97
C HIS A 308 23.83 -7.40 -3.43
N TRP A 309 22.72 -6.70 -3.70
CA TRP A 309 22.25 -6.44 -5.06
C TRP A 309 22.95 -5.24 -5.74
N ILE A 310 23.63 -4.38 -4.98
CA ILE A 310 24.37 -3.18 -5.47
C ILE A 310 25.73 -3.55 -6.11
N ARG A 311 25.74 -4.57 -6.97
CA ARG A 311 26.89 -4.96 -7.84
C ARG A 311 26.49 -5.27 -9.28
N TRP A 312 25.23 -5.06 -9.66
CA TRP A 312 24.68 -5.54 -10.93
C TRP A 312 24.82 -4.58 -12.13
N GLY A 313 25.45 -3.41 -11.98
CA GLY A 313 25.67 -2.45 -13.08
C GLY A 313 26.47 -2.98 -14.28
N GLN A 314 27.28 -4.03 -14.11
CA GLN A 314 27.90 -4.79 -15.21
C GLN A 314 27.51 -6.27 -15.21
N LEU A 315 27.46 -6.91 -14.04
CA LEU A 315 27.07 -8.33 -13.92
C LEU A 315 25.63 -8.61 -14.35
N GLY A 316 24.71 -7.67 -14.14
CA GLY A 316 23.29 -7.88 -14.40
C GLY A 316 22.94 -8.05 -15.86
N ARG A 317 23.56 -7.29 -16.77
CA ARG A 317 23.37 -7.48 -18.22
C ARG A 317 23.84 -8.86 -18.69
N VAL A 318 24.94 -9.37 -18.13
CA VAL A 318 25.46 -10.72 -18.46
C VAL A 318 24.57 -11.82 -17.87
N ALA A 319 24.01 -11.60 -16.67
CA ALA A 319 23.10 -12.54 -16.04
C ALA A 319 21.72 -12.60 -16.74
N LEU A 320 21.16 -11.43 -17.09
CA LEU A 320 19.90 -11.34 -17.83
C LEU A 320 20.03 -11.88 -19.26
N ALA A 321 21.15 -11.61 -19.94
CA ALA A 321 21.46 -12.24 -21.23
C ALA A 321 21.51 -13.77 -21.10
N ARG A 322 22.21 -14.32 -20.09
CA ARG A 322 22.24 -15.77 -19.84
C ARG A 322 20.88 -16.39 -19.50
N LEU A 323 20.00 -15.65 -18.82
CA LEU A 323 18.63 -16.11 -18.58
C LEU A 323 17.78 -16.05 -19.86
N ALA A 324 17.91 -15.00 -20.66
CA ALA A 324 17.25 -14.88 -21.97
C ALA A 324 17.74 -15.96 -22.96
N ASP A 325 19.04 -16.23 -23.01
CA ASP A 325 19.62 -17.28 -23.85
C ASP A 325 19.20 -18.68 -23.39
N ALA A 326 18.99 -18.89 -22.07
CA ALA A 326 18.42 -20.13 -21.55
C ALA A 326 16.92 -20.28 -21.87
N ILE A 327 16.12 -19.21 -21.72
CA ILE A 327 14.69 -19.22 -22.09
C ILE A 327 14.54 -19.49 -23.60
N ARG A 328 15.27 -18.78 -24.46
CA ARG A 328 15.25 -18.99 -25.91
C ARG A 328 15.75 -20.37 -26.33
N ALA A 329 16.70 -20.96 -25.58
CA ALA A 329 17.10 -22.36 -25.81
C ALA A 329 16.00 -23.36 -25.39
N SER A 330 15.21 -23.03 -24.36
CA SER A 330 14.18 -23.90 -23.81
C SER A 330 12.90 -24.04 -24.66
N GLU A 331 12.81 -23.39 -25.82
CA GLU A 331 11.64 -23.50 -26.71
C GLU A 331 11.73 -24.65 -27.73
N VAL A 332 12.76 -25.51 -27.62
CA VAL A 332 13.04 -26.56 -28.62
C VAL A 332 12.60 -27.95 -28.15
N GLY A 333 11.67 -28.55 -28.90
CA GLY A 333 11.22 -29.94 -28.72
C GLY A 333 9.99 -30.14 -27.83
N HIS A 334 9.38 -29.07 -27.33
CA HIS A 334 8.10 -29.11 -26.63
C HIS A 334 7.16 -27.96 -27.03
N THR A 335 5.86 -28.14 -26.78
CA THR A 335 4.83 -27.14 -27.10
C THR A 335 4.45 -26.22 -25.92
N GLY A 336 5.21 -26.24 -24.83
CA GLY A 336 5.11 -25.28 -23.73
C GLY A 336 5.83 -23.97 -24.01
N GLU A 337 5.30 -22.86 -23.50
CA GLU A 337 5.91 -21.52 -23.54
C GLU A 337 6.18 -21.06 -22.09
N LEU A 338 7.38 -20.54 -21.78
CA LEU A 338 7.78 -20.17 -20.42
C LEU A 338 7.98 -18.66 -20.28
N LEU A 339 7.21 -18.02 -19.40
CA LEU A 339 7.49 -16.65 -18.96
C LEU A 339 8.17 -16.66 -17.58
N VAL A 340 9.34 -16.03 -17.49
CA VAL A 340 10.02 -15.78 -16.21
C VAL A 340 9.80 -14.32 -15.81
N VAL A 341 9.30 -14.08 -14.60
CA VAL A 341 9.06 -12.74 -14.05
C VAL A 341 9.80 -12.59 -12.73
N LEU A 342 10.65 -11.58 -12.66
CA LEU A 342 11.46 -11.23 -11.51
C LEU A 342 10.96 -9.88 -10.96
N GLU A 343 10.19 -9.92 -9.88
CA GLU A 343 9.68 -8.71 -9.22
C GLU A 343 10.61 -8.32 -8.06
N THR A 344 10.88 -7.02 -7.91
CA THR A 344 11.83 -6.54 -6.90
C THR A 344 11.37 -6.80 -5.46
N ALA A 345 10.10 -6.53 -5.16
CA ALA A 345 9.40 -6.86 -3.91
C ALA A 345 7.89 -6.94 -4.16
N LEU A 346 7.15 -7.66 -3.32
CA LEU A 346 5.69 -7.73 -3.40
C LEU A 346 5.08 -6.32 -3.23
N PRO A 347 4.20 -5.87 -4.14
CA PRO A 347 3.54 -4.58 -3.97
C PRO A 347 2.70 -4.58 -2.69
N SER A 348 2.80 -3.52 -1.88
CA SER A 348 2.20 -3.41 -0.53
C SER A 348 0.66 -3.51 -0.44
N ARG A 349 -0.01 -3.69 -1.58
CA ARG A 349 -1.43 -4.04 -1.73
C ARG A 349 -1.73 -5.55 -1.74
N HIS A 350 -0.72 -6.40 -1.96
CA HIS A 350 -0.84 -7.86 -1.92
C HIS A 350 -0.12 -8.41 -0.69
N ILE A 351 -0.84 -9.17 0.13
CA ILE A 351 -0.27 -9.89 1.29
C ILE A 351 0.18 -11.30 0.88
N ASP A 352 -0.38 -11.82 -0.22
CA ASP A 352 -0.10 -13.14 -0.78
C ASP A 352 0.69 -13.03 -2.10
N SER A 353 1.75 -13.82 -2.23
CA SER A 353 2.50 -13.95 -3.47
C SER A 353 1.70 -14.66 -4.56
N HIS A 354 0.81 -15.58 -4.18
CA HIS A 354 0.02 -16.36 -5.14
C HIS A 354 -0.98 -15.49 -5.91
N GLU A 355 -1.68 -14.57 -5.22
CA GLU A 355 -2.55 -13.58 -5.87
C GLU A 355 -1.78 -12.67 -6.84
N ARG A 356 -0.57 -12.23 -6.46
CA ARG A 356 0.28 -11.40 -7.30
C ARG A 356 0.75 -12.16 -8.55
N ALA A 357 1.14 -13.42 -8.40
CA ALA A 357 1.50 -14.28 -9.52
C ALA A 357 0.31 -14.54 -10.46
N LEU A 358 -0.91 -14.70 -9.94
CA LEU A 358 -2.13 -14.79 -10.75
C LEU A 358 -2.46 -13.48 -11.49
N GLU A 359 -2.27 -12.30 -10.87
CA GLU A 359 -2.37 -10.99 -11.55
C GLU A 359 -1.37 -10.91 -12.71
N VAL A 360 -0.11 -11.27 -12.46
CA VAL A 360 0.98 -11.28 -13.46
C VAL A 360 0.67 -12.24 -14.62
N PHE A 361 0.22 -13.47 -14.32
CA PHE A 361 -0.19 -14.49 -15.29
C PHE A 361 -1.33 -14.01 -16.20
N GLY A 362 -2.35 -13.37 -15.61
CA GLY A 362 -3.47 -12.79 -16.35
C GLY A 362 -3.05 -11.57 -17.20
N ARG A 363 -2.29 -10.64 -16.61
CA ARG A 363 -1.84 -9.38 -17.21
C ARG A 363 -0.92 -9.59 -18.41
N TRP A 364 0.03 -10.52 -18.33
CA TRP A 364 0.91 -10.91 -19.43
C TRP A 364 0.32 -12.00 -20.34
N ARG A 365 -0.94 -12.39 -20.11
CA ARG A 365 -1.73 -13.31 -20.97
C ARG A 365 -1.04 -14.66 -21.22
N VAL A 366 -0.39 -15.21 -20.19
CA VAL A 366 0.35 -16.51 -20.24
C VAL A 366 -0.54 -17.67 -20.70
N TRP A 367 -1.86 -17.56 -20.50
CA TRP A 367 -2.88 -18.49 -20.94
C TRP A 367 -3.25 -18.40 -22.44
N ASP A 368 -2.83 -17.37 -23.19
CA ASP A 368 -3.21 -17.15 -24.61
C ASP A 368 -2.30 -17.91 -25.61
N THR A 369 -1.88 -19.11 -25.20
CA THR A 369 -1.04 -20.04 -25.95
C THR A 369 -1.90 -21.08 -26.68
N PRO A 370 -1.55 -21.53 -27.90
CA PRO A 370 -2.41 -22.42 -28.69
C PRO A 370 -2.76 -23.75 -28.00
N GLY A 371 -1.84 -24.27 -27.18
CA GLY A 371 -2.01 -25.50 -26.40
C GLY A 371 -2.57 -25.31 -24.99
N ARG A 372 -2.81 -24.07 -24.53
CA ARG A 372 -2.97 -23.73 -23.09
C ARG A 372 -1.79 -24.26 -22.26
N SER A 373 -0.60 -24.10 -22.81
CA SER A 373 0.65 -24.73 -22.42
C SER A 373 1.65 -23.74 -21.81
N GLY A 374 1.20 -22.52 -21.52
CA GLY A 374 2.00 -21.47 -20.91
C GLY A 374 2.27 -21.72 -19.43
N VAL A 375 3.51 -21.45 -19.00
CA VAL A 375 3.98 -21.52 -17.61
C VAL A 375 4.55 -20.17 -17.21
N LEU A 376 4.18 -19.70 -16.02
CA LEU A 376 4.80 -18.55 -15.35
C LEU A 376 5.70 -19.07 -14.21
N LEU A 377 6.97 -18.68 -14.24
CA LEU A 377 7.84 -18.69 -13.06
C LEU A 377 7.94 -17.26 -12.52
N TYR A 378 7.28 -17.00 -11.39
CA TYR A 378 7.28 -15.70 -10.71
C TYR A 378 8.19 -15.74 -9.48
N VAL A 379 9.06 -14.75 -9.32
CA VAL A 379 9.98 -14.64 -8.17
C VAL A 379 9.98 -13.21 -7.62
N ALA A 380 9.47 -13.03 -6.40
CA ALA A 380 9.60 -11.78 -5.66
C ALA A 380 10.90 -11.83 -4.84
N LEU A 381 11.91 -11.08 -5.28
CA LEU A 381 13.29 -11.21 -4.81
C LEU A 381 13.49 -10.69 -3.37
N GLY A 382 12.87 -9.56 -3.01
CA GLY A 382 12.93 -8.99 -1.66
C GLY A 382 12.18 -9.79 -0.59
N ASP A 383 11.07 -10.43 -0.96
CA ASP A 383 10.20 -11.19 -0.05
C ASP A 383 10.51 -12.69 -0.02
N HIS A 384 11.51 -13.13 -0.80
CA HIS A 384 11.94 -14.52 -0.93
C HIS A 384 10.81 -15.49 -1.35
N ARG A 385 9.82 -15.00 -2.10
CA ARG A 385 8.69 -15.78 -2.62
C ARG A 385 8.94 -16.22 -4.06
N ILE A 386 8.49 -17.44 -4.35
CA ILE A 386 8.57 -18.08 -5.66
C ILE A 386 7.20 -18.72 -5.87
N GLU A 387 6.56 -18.43 -6.99
CA GLU A 387 5.30 -19.05 -7.43
C GLU A 387 5.52 -19.62 -8.82
N LEU A 388 4.95 -20.80 -9.10
CA LEU A 388 4.98 -21.41 -10.42
C LEU A 388 3.54 -21.77 -10.81
N ILE A 389 3.05 -21.17 -11.90
CA ILE A 389 1.66 -21.30 -12.36
C ILE A 389 1.66 -21.80 -13.80
N ALA A 390 1.07 -22.96 -14.05
CA ALA A 390 0.87 -23.52 -15.38
C ALA A 390 -0.61 -23.42 -15.81
N ASP A 391 -0.90 -23.16 -17.09
CA ASP A 391 -2.26 -23.28 -17.62
C ASP A 391 -2.67 -24.76 -17.78
N ARG A 392 -3.98 -24.97 -17.87
CA ARG A 392 -4.71 -26.26 -17.84
C ARG A 392 -4.35 -27.25 -18.95
N GLY A 393 -3.54 -26.87 -19.92
CA GLY A 393 -3.00 -27.76 -20.94
C GLY A 393 -1.71 -28.46 -20.53
N VAL A 394 -1.06 -28.06 -19.42
CA VAL A 394 0.18 -28.69 -18.90
C VAL A 394 -0.18 -29.84 -17.93
N PRO A 395 0.00 -31.13 -18.28
CA PRO A 395 -0.49 -32.26 -17.49
C PRO A 395 0.49 -32.66 -16.37
N VAL A 396 0.89 -31.72 -15.52
CA VAL A 396 1.88 -31.90 -14.44
C VAL A 396 1.26 -31.57 -13.09
N ALA A 397 1.47 -32.43 -12.10
CA ALA A 397 0.88 -32.27 -10.77
C ALA A 397 1.65 -31.25 -9.91
N ASP A 398 0.90 -30.46 -9.13
CA ASP A 398 1.42 -29.35 -8.30
C ASP A 398 2.56 -29.74 -7.34
N ALA A 399 2.57 -30.98 -6.84
CA ALA A 399 3.64 -31.49 -5.98
C ALA A 399 5.02 -31.54 -6.68
N HIS A 400 5.05 -31.70 -8.01
CA HIS A 400 6.27 -31.63 -8.81
C HIS A 400 6.78 -30.18 -8.90
N TRP A 401 5.87 -29.23 -9.15
CA TRP A 401 6.18 -27.80 -9.16
C TRP A 401 6.62 -27.28 -7.79
N GLN A 402 5.99 -27.73 -6.69
CA GLN A 402 6.44 -27.40 -5.33
C GLN A 402 7.88 -27.89 -5.08
N THR A 403 8.22 -29.11 -5.51
CA THR A 403 9.58 -29.65 -5.39
C THR A 403 10.61 -28.76 -6.12
N LEU A 404 10.24 -28.22 -7.27
CA LEU A 404 11.05 -27.26 -8.05
C LEU A 404 11.21 -25.93 -7.30
N CYS A 405 10.11 -25.37 -6.77
CA CYS A 405 10.11 -24.14 -5.98
C CYS A 405 10.98 -24.27 -4.71
N ASP A 406 10.90 -25.38 -3.99
CA ASP A 406 11.70 -25.66 -2.79
C ASP A 406 13.21 -25.76 -3.12
N ALA A 407 13.55 -26.41 -4.24
CA ALA A 407 14.92 -26.49 -4.73
C ALA A 407 15.47 -25.12 -5.15
N LEU A 408 14.68 -24.31 -5.85
CA LEU A 408 15.04 -22.93 -6.22
C LEU A 408 15.20 -22.06 -4.96
N GLN A 409 14.25 -22.09 -4.02
CA GLN A 409 14.32 -21.32 -2.78
C GLN A 409 15.58 -21.69 -1.96
N SER A 410 15.96 -22.97 -1.97
CA SER A 410 17.20 -23.47 -1.36
C SER A 410 18.46 -22.97 -2.08
N ALA A 411 18.43 -22.82 -3.41
CA ALA A 411 19.52 -22.21 -4.17
C ALA A 411 19.64 -20.70 -3.91
N LEU A 412 18.52 -19.97 -3.83
CA LEU A 412 18.49 -18.53 -3.52
C LEU A 412 18.98 -18.26 -2.08
N ARG A 413 18.53 -19.04 -1.09
CA ARG A 413 19.02 -18.99 0.32
C ARG A 413 20.53 -19.22 0.42
N ALA A 414 21.11 -20.04 -0.46
CA ALA A 414 22.55 -20.28 -0.55
C ALA A 414 23.31 -19.20 -1.32
N GLY A 415 22.67 -18.07 -1.69
CA GLY A 415 23.29 -16.99 -2.47
C GLY A 415 23.57 -17.33 -3.94
N ARG A 416 23.09 -18.48 -4.43
CA ARG A 416 23.35 -18.99 -5.79
C ARG A 416 22.27 -18.54 -6.78
N TYR A 417 22.00 -17.23 -6.83
CA TYR A 417 20.88 -16.65 -7.58
C TYR A 417 20.82 -17.07 -9.06
N LEU A 418 21.80 -16.68 -9.88
CA LEU A 418 21.83 -17.01 -11.31
C LEU A 418 21.92 -18.54 -11.57
N PRO A 419 22.81 -19.31 -10.91
CA PRO A 419 22.83 -20.77 -11.09
C PRO A 419 21.53 -21.47 -10.66
N GLY A 420 20.84 -20.97 -9.62
CA GLY A 420 19.56 -21.48 -9.15
C GLY A 420 18.45 -21.24 -10.17
N LEU A 421 18.33 -20.00 -10.68
CA LEU A 421 17.35 -19.66 -11.72
C LEU A 421 17.57 -20.45 -13.01
N LEU A 422 18.83 -20.61 -13.45
CA LEU A 422 19.15 -21.43 -14.63
C LEU A 422 18.81 -22.92 -14.42
N ALA A 423 19.09 -23.48 -13.24
CA ALA A 423 18.72 -24.85 -12.91
C ALA A 423 17.19 -25.04 -12.81
N ALA A 424 16.45 -24.02 -12.32
CA ALA A 424 15.00 -24.03 -12.29
C ALA A 424 14.40 -24.02 -13.72
N ILE A 425 14.89 -23.13 -14.60
CA ILE A 425 14.47 -23.07 -16.01
C ILE A 425 14.70 -24.42 -16.71
N ALA A 426 15.90 -24.99 -16.59
CA ALA A 426 16.20 -26.31 -17.17
C ALA A 426 15.30 -27.44 -16.63
N HIS A 427 14.92 -27.38 -15.35
CA HIS A 427 14.00 -28.36 -14.76
C HIS A 427 12.54 -28.16 -15.22
N ILE A 428 12.11 -26.93 -15.48
CA ILE A 428 10.82 -26.64 -16.14
C ILE A 428 10.86 -27.19 -17.57
N GLU A 429 11.91 -26.91 -18.33
CA GLU A 429 12.10 -27.39 -19.71
C GLU A 429 12.06 -28.92 -19.81
N ASP A 430 12.84 -29.64 -19.00
CA ASP A 430 12.83 -31.11 -18.96
C ASP A 430 11.44 -31.66 -18.60
N THR A 431 10.71 -30.98 -17.69
CA THR A 431 9.35 -31.35 -17.30
C THR A 431 8.35 -31.11 -18.46
N LEU A 432 8.44 -29.97 -19.15
CA LEU A 432 7.61 -29.65 -20.31
C LEU A 432 7.93 -30.57 -21.49
N ARG A 433 9.18 -30.99 -21.69
CA ARG A 433 9.59 -31.92 -22.75
C ARG A 433 9.07 -33.34 -22.51
N ALA A 434 8.92 -33.74 -21.25
CA ALA A 434 8.27 -34.99 -20.88
C ALA A 434 6.74 -34.91 -20.97
N ALA A 435 6.13 -33.77 -20.62
CA ALA A 435 4.69 -33.60 -20.51
C ALA A 435 3.98 -33.18 -21.82
N LEU A 436 4.66 -32.41 -22.68
CA LEU A 436 4.12 -31.80 -23.91
C LEU A 436 5.08 -31.94 -25.12
N PRO A 437 5.54 -33.16 -25.45
CA PRO A 437 6.52 -33.39 -26.52
C PRO A 437 5.97 -33.01 -27.91
N GLY A 438 6.81 -32.35 -28.72
CA GLY A 438 6.50 -31.96 -30.09
C GLY A 438 7.01 -30.55 -30.42
N GLU A 439 7.18 -30.24 -31.70
CA GLU A 439 7.56 -28.88 -32.13
C GLU A 439 6.34 -27.96 -32.16
N ALA A 440 6.48 -26.73 -31.66
CA ALA A 440 5.47 -25.69 -31.84
C ALA A 440 5.31 -25.40 -33.36
N PRO A 441 4.09 -25.47 -33.93
CA PRO A 441 3.91 -25.58 -35.38
C PRO A 441 4.10 -24.24 -36.10
N GLY A 442 5.35 -23.86 -36.36
CA GLY A 442 5.75 -22.67 -37.13
C GLY A 442 5.16 -21.35 -36.62
N THR A 443 4.74 -21.33 -35.35
CA THR A 443 3.99 -20.23 -34.74
C THR A 443 4.98 -19.24 -34.12
N PRO A 444 4.83 -17.92 -34.31
CA PRO A 444 5.68 -16.96 -33.62
C PRO A 444 5.49 -17.08 -32.10
N ASN A 445 6.60 -17.08 -31.35
CA ASN A 445 6.61 -17.06 -29.89
C ASN A 445 5.68 -15.94 -29.37
N ARG A 446 4.81 -16.25 -28.40
CA ARG A 446 3.81 -15.32 -27.86
C ARG A 446 4.20 -14.78 -26.49
N LEU A 447 5.04 -15.50 -25.75
CA LEU A 447 5.64 -15.01 -24.51
C LEU A 447 6.99 -14.36 -24.81
N SER A 448 7.77 -14.07 -23.76
CA SER A 448 9.03 -13.34 -23.91
C SER A 448 10.23 -14.24 -23.71
N ASP A 449 11.04 -14.32 -24.76
CA ASP A 449 12.44 -14.76 -24.87
C ASP A 449 13.42 -14.19 -23.81
N SER A 450 12.95 -13.49 -22.79
CA SER A 450 13.73 -12.74 -21.81
C SER A 450 12.96 -12.57 -20.50
N PRO A 451 13.64 -12.66 -19.34
CA PRO A 451 12.97 -12.50 -18.05
C PRO A 451 12.46 -11.07 -17.90
N LEU A 452 11.18 -10.91 -17.59
CA LEU A 452 10.59 -9.60 -17.31
C LEU A 452 11.00 -9.16 -15.90
N LEU A 453 11.55 -7.94 -15.80
CA LEU A 453 11.80 -7.25 -14.54
C LEU A 453 10.64 -6.30 -14.26
N ILE A 454 10.05 -6.39 -13.06
CA ILE A 454 8.92 -5.55 -12.61
C ILE A 454 9.06 -5.12 -11.13
#